data_AF-A0A2D7XAP2-F1
#
_entry.id   AF-A0A2D7XAP2-F1
#
_cell.length_a   1.000
_cell.length_b   1.000
_cell.length_c   1.000
_cell.angle_alpha   90.00
_cell.angle_beta   90.00
_cell.angle_gamma   90.00
#
_symmetry.space_group_name_H-M   'P 1'
#
loop_
_entity.id
_entity.type
_entity.pdbx_description
1 polymer ?
#
loop_
_entity_poly.entity_id
_entity_poly.type
_entity_poly.pdbx_seq_one_letter_code
_entity_poly.pdbx_strand_id
1 'polypeptide(L)'
;MAAIWTITTMDRALTQGDKADVVTTLHYDVTDSETVGDDTFSGRAYGIVGLAEPGDSFTPYADITAETAVAWAKAALGDDAVSSTEASVAAQIAEAKTPTTGTGVPW
;
A
#
# COMPACT_ATOMS: atom_id res chain seq x y z
N MET A 1 -5.72 5.82 13.47
CA MET A 1 -4.36 6.42 13.58
C MET A 1 -4.09 7.13 12.24
N ALA A 2 -2.86 7.44 11.84
CA ALA A 2 -2.58 7.74 10.44
C ALA A 2 -2.37 6.41 9.69
N ALA A 3 -2.87 6.28 8.46
CA ALA A 3 -2.75 5.06 7.67
C ALA A 3 -1.27 4.68 7.44
N ILE A 4 -0.92 3.44 7.77
CA ILE A 4 0.44 2.90 7.64
C ILE A 4 0.58 2.22 6.29
N TRP A 5 1.50 2.72 5.48
CA TRP A 5 1.85 2.14 4.18
C TRP A 5 3.07 1.24 4.31
N THR A 6 2.98 0.02 3.77
CA THR A 6 4.08 -0.93 3.73
C THR A 6 4.19 -1.54 2.34
N ILE A 7 5.42 -1.82 1.90
CA ILE A 7 5.66 -2.59 0.67
C ILE A 7 5.85 -4.05 1.07
N THR A 8 5.01 -4.92 0.52
CA THR A 8 5.00 -6.35 0.83
C THR A 8 5.87 -7.14 -0.15
N THR A 9 5.86 -6.76 -1.42
CA THR A 9 6.58 -7.43 -2.51
C THR A 9 7.03 -6.41 -3.56
N MET A 10 8.15 -6.70 -4.23
CA MET A 10 8.64 -5.95 -5.38
C MET A 10 8.91 -6.91 -6.53
N ASP A 11 8.30 -6.65 -7.68
CA ASP A 11 8.65 -7.36 -8.91
C ASP A 11 9.80 -6.63 -9.60
N ARG A 12 10.74 -7.41 -10.14
CA ARG A 12 11.94 -6.89 -10.80
C ARG A 12 12.22 -7.57 -12.13
N ALA A 13 12.63 -6.77 -13.11
CA ALA A 13 13.26 -7.23 -14.33
C ALA A 13 14.74 -7.50 -14.04
N LEU A 14 15.22 -8.73 -14.27
CA LEU A 14 16.62 -9.10 -14.04
C LEU A 14 17.58 -8.32 -14.95
N THR A 15 17.11 -7.90 -16.12
CA THR A 15 17.83 -7.05 -17.07
C THR A 15 16.85 -6.09 -17.73
N GLN A 16 17.15 -4.79 -17.71
CA GLN A 16 16.43 -3.78 -18.47
C GLN A 16 17.44 -2.76 -19.03
N GLY A 17 17.67 -2.83 -20.34
CA GLY A 17 18.80 -2.15 -20.98
C GLY A 17 20.12 -2.63 -20.37
N ASP A 18 20.91 -1.68 -19.86
CA ASP A 18 22.23 -1.94 -19.28
C ASP A 18 22.18 -2.16 -17.75
N LYS A 19 20.97 -2.14 -17.16
CA LYS A 19 20.74 -2.22 -15.71
C LYS A 19 20.23 -3.60 -15.31
N ALA A 20 20.71 -4.12 -14.18
CA ALA A 20 20.26 -5.37 -13.59
C ALA A 20 19.32 -5.12 -12.40
N ASP A 21 18.43 -6.07 -12.12
CA ASP A 21 17.50 -6.05 -10.97
C ASP A 21 16.67 -4.76 -10.86
N VAL A 22 16.07 -4.33 -11.97
CA VAL A 22 15.23 -3.13 -12.01
C VAL A 22 13.84 -3.42 -11.46
N VAL A 23 13.42 -2.72 -10.40
CA VAL A 23 12.05 -2.84 -9.87
C VAL A 23 11.05 -2.23 -10.85
N THR A 24 10.06 -3.03 -11.23
CA THR A 24 9.01 -2.64 -12.18
C THR A 24 7.65 -2.48 -11.53
N THR A 25 7.38 -3.22 -10.45
CA THR A 25 6.08 -3.22 -9.77
C THR A 25 6.26 -3.26 -8.27
N LEU A 26 5.46 -2.48 -7.54
CA LEU A 26 5.41 -2.48 -6.08
C LEU A 26 4.04 -3.00 -5.61
N HIS A 27 4.06 -3.95 -4.69
CA HIS A 27 2.89 -4.44 -3.99
C HIS A 27 2.84 -3.75 -2.63
N TYR A 28 1.74 -3.05 -2.34
CA TYR A 28 1.60 -2.26 -1.12
C TYR A 28 0.41 -2.70 -0.28
N ASP A 29 0.54 -2.47 1.02
CA ASP A 29 -0.49 -2.69 2.01
C ASP A 29 -0.65 -1.44 2.85
N VAL A 30 -1.89 -0.97 2.97
CA VAL A 30 -2.30 0.20 3.74
C VAL A 30 -3.18 -0.28 4.88
N THR A 31 -2.71 -0.10 6.11
CA THR A 31 -3.44 -0.55 7.30
C THR A 31 -3.65 0.61 8.25
N ASP A 32 -4.79 0.61 8.93
CA ASP A 32 -5.01 1.47 10.09
C ASP A 32 -5.85 0.71 11.11
N SER A 33 -5.74 1.12 12.37
CA SER A 33 -6.58 0.61 13.44
C SER A 33 -6.92 1.69 14.45
N GLU A 34 -8.04 1.49 15.12
CA GLU A 34 -8.48 2.32 16.22
C GLU A 34 -9.07 1.44 17.32
N THR A 35 -8.69 1.71 18.56
CA THR A 35 -9.21 1.02 19.74
C THR A 35 -10.20 1.92 20.46
N VAL A 36 -11.40 1.42 20.72
CA VAL A 36 -12.46 2.12 21.45
C VAL A 36 -12.93 1.20 22.58
N GLY A 37 -12.58 1.55 23.83
CA GLY A 37 -12.80 0.64 24.96
C GLY A 37 -11.90 -0.60 24.84
N ASP A 38 -12.50 -1.78 24.90
CA ASP A 38 -11.81 -3.08 24.78
C ASP A 38 -11.77 -3.61 23.34
N ASP A 39 -12.44 -2.94 22.40
CA ASP A 39 -12.56 -3.37 21.00
C ASP A 39 -11.54 -2.66 20.10
N THR A 40 -10.88 -3.41 19.23
CA THR A 40 -9.99 -2.88 18.18
C THR A 40 -10.62 -3.06 16.80
N PHE A 41 -10.83 -1.94 16.10
CA PHE A 41 -11.34 -1.89 14.74
C PHE A 41 -10.18 -1.64 13.78
N SER A 42 -10.13 -2.37 12.67
CA SER A 42 -9.06 -2.26 11.69
C SER A 42 -9.59 -2.14 10.27
N GLY A 43 -8.90 -1.36 9.45
CA GLY A 43 -9.12 -1.29 8.01
C GLY A 43 -7.86 -1.68 7.26
N ARG A 44 -8.03 -2.23 6.05
CA ARG A 44 -6.91 -2.63 5.19
C ARG A 44 -7.22 -2.38 3.73
N ALA A 45 -6.22 -1.94 2.98
CA ALA A 45 -6.25 -1.90 1.52
C ALA A 45 -4.95 -2.46 0.97
N TYR A 46 -5.06 -3.42 0.07
CA TYR A 46 -3.93 -3.98 -0.67
C TYR A 46 -4.01 -3.52 -2.13
N GLY A 47 -2.87 -3.20 -2.71
CA GLY A 47 -2.80 -2.82 -4.11
C GLY A 47 -1.44 -3.08 -4.75
N ILE A 48 -1.41 -2.83 -6.05
CA ILE A 48 -0.24 -2.98 -6.89
C ILE A 48 -0.11 -1.73 -7.75
N VAL A 49 1.11 -1.25 -7.92
CA VAL A 49 1.41 -0.10 -8.77
C VAL A 49 2.65 -0.36 -9.61
N GLY A 50 2.54 -0.11 -10.91
CA GLY A 50 3.66 -0.16 -11.84
C GLY A 50 4.51 1.10 -11.73
N LEU A 51 5.83 0.93 -11.74
CA LEU A 51 6.79 2.03 -11.81
C LEU A 51 7.14 2.32 -13.27
N ALA A 52 7.42 3.59 -13.56
CA ALA A 52 8.03 3.96 -14.82
C ALA A 52 9.45 3.39 -14.94
N GLU A 53 9.95 3.26 -16.17
CA GLU A 53 11.32 2.81 -16.39
C GLU A 53 12.31 3.71 -15.64
N PRO A 54 13.37 3.14 -15.03
CA PRO A 54 14.32 3.93 -14.26
C PRO A 54 15.08 4.89 -15.19
N GLY A 55 14.92 6.18 -14.93
CA GLY A 55 15.73 7.23 -15.56
C GLY A 55 17.19 7.19 -15.10
N ASP A 56 17.84 8.34 -15.11
CA ASP A 56 19.27 8.47 -14.73
C ASP A 56 19.51 8.18 -13.23
N SER A 57 18.51 8.42 -12.38
CA SER A 57 18.54 8.14 -10.95
C SER A 57 18.15 6.69 -10.65
N PHE A 58 18.95 5.73 -11.13
CA PHE A 58 18.74 4.31 -10.82
C PHE A 58 19.23 3.98 -9.40
N THR A 59 18.35 3.43 -8.58
CA THR A 59 18.71 2.85 -7.27
C THR A 59 18.77 1.33 -7.44
N PRO A 60 19.94 0.69 -7.23
CA PRO A 60 20.05 -0.77 -7.26
C PRO A 60 19.12 -1.42 -6.26
N TYR A 61 18.57 -2.59 -6.59
CA TYR A 61 17.64 -3.31 -5.71
C TYR A 61 18.15 -3.49 -4.28
N ALA A 62 19.46 -3.74 -4.12
CA ALA A 62 20.10 -3.93 -2.82
C ALA A 62 20.11 -2.67 -1.94
N ASP A 63 19.97 -1.49 -2.54
CA ASP A 63 20.03 -0.20 -1.84
C ASP A 63 18.63 0.40 -1.59
N ILE A 64 17.56 -0.27 -2.04
CA ILE A 64 16.19 0.21 -1.86
C ILE A 64 15.78 0.07 -0.39
N THR A 65 15.41 1.19 0.23
CA THR A 65 14.82 1.21 1.57
C THR A 65 13.30 1.12 1.50
N ALA A 66 12.66 0.68 2.59
CA ALA A 66 11.21 0.64 2.70
C ALA A 66 10.57 2.02 2.52
N GLU A 67 11.18 3.08 3.08
CA GLU A 67 10.71 4.45 2.95
C GLU A 67 10.76 4.94 1.51
N THR A 68 11.87 4.65 0.80
CA THR A 68 12.03 4.98 -0.62
C THR A 68 10.96 4.28 -1.46
N ALA A 69 10.72 3.00 -1.21
CA ALA A 69 9.74 2.25 -1.99
C ALA A 69 8.29 2.72 -1.72
N VAL A 70 7.95 3.05 -0.48
CA VAL A 70 6.64 3.66 -0.18
C VAL A 70 6.50 5.02 -0.87
N ALA A 71 7.54 5.84 -0.88
CA ALA A 71 7.53 7.13 -1.58
C ALA A 71 7.30 6.95 -3.09
N TRP A 72 7.96 5.96 -3.72
CA TRP A 72 7.73 5.65 -5.13
C TRP A 72 6.32 5.14 -5.40
N ALA A 73 5.78 4.27 -4.54
CA ALA A 73 4.41 3.79 -4.69
C ALA A 73 3.40 4.95 -4.62
N LYS A 74 3.54 5.83 -3.62
CA LYS A 74 2.67 7.02 -3.49
C LYS A 74 2.81 7.97 -4.69
N ALA A 75 4.03 8.22 -5.15
CA ALA A 75 4.28 9.05 -6.32
C ALA A 75 3.68 8.47 -7.62
N ALA A 76 3.76 7.15 -7.80
CA ALA A 76 3.22 6.47 -8.97
C ALA A 76 1.67 6.40 -8.95
N LEU A 77 1.07 6.29 -7.78
CA LEU A 77 -0.39 6.35 -7.60
C LEU A 77 -0.95 7.78 -7.78
N GLY A 78 -0.22 8.79 -7.31
CA GLY A 78 -0.67 10.17 -7.25
C GLY A 78 -1.56 10.47 -6.03
N ASP A 79 -1.65 11.75 -5.67
CA ASP A 79 -2.26 12.22 -4.43
C ASP A 79 -3.74 11.81 -4.26
N ASP A 80 -4.51 11.83 -5.36
CA ASP A 80 -5.93 11.47 -5.36
C ASP A 80 -6.14 9.99 -5.02
N ALA A 81 -5.33 9.10 -5.61
CA ALA A 81 -5.43 7.66 -5.37
C ALA A 81 -4.93 7.29 -3.97
N VAL A 82 -3.87 7.95 -3.48
CA VAL A 82 -3.38 7.80 -2.10
C VAL A 82 -4.48 8.22 -1.12
N SER A 83 -5.06 9.41 -1.31
CA SER A 83 -6.13 9.93 -0.45
C SER A 83 -7.37 9.05 -0.47
N SER A 84 -7.78 8.55 -1.64
CA SER A 84 -8.90 7.62 -1.80
C SER A 84 -8.65 6.30 -1.06
N THR A 85 -7.44 5.77 -1.13
CA THR A 85 -7.06 4.52 -0.43
C THR A 85 -7.11 4.71 1.08
N GLU A 86 -6.55 5.81 1.60
CA GLU A 86 -6.56 6.13 3.03
C GLU A 86 -8.00 6.38 3.52
N ALA A 87 -8.83 7.06 2.72
CA ALA A 87 -10.25 7.25 3.03
C ALA A 87 -11.04 5.93 3.04
N SER A 88 -10.72 4.99 2.15
CA SER A 88 -11.33 3.65 2.15
C SER A 88 -11.00 2.86 3.42
N VAL A 89 -9.74 2.90 3.86
CA VAL A 89 -9.32 2.27 5.12
C VAL A 89 -10.03 2.89 6.32
N ALA A 90 -10.14 4.22 6.36
CA ALA A 90 -10.88 4.91 7.41
C ALA A 90 -12.39 4.58 7.41
N ALA A 91 -12.99 4.43 6.22
CA ALA A 91 -14.39 4.04 6.07
C ALA A 91 -14.64 2.62 6.60
N GLN A 92 -13.73 1.67 6.36
CA GLN A 92 -13.81 0.32 6.92
C GLN A 92 -13.80 0.34 8.46
N ILE A 93 -12.94 1.16 9.07
CA ILE A 93 -12.90 1.33 10.53
C ILE A 93 -14.22 1.92 11.05
N ALA A 94 -14.77 2.94 10.37
CA ALA A 94 -16.03 3.56 10.75
C ALA A 94 -17.20 2.58 10.64
N GLU A 95 -17.27 1.79 9.57
CA GLU A 95 -18.28 0.75 9.39
C GLU A 95 -18.13 -0.37 10.43
N ALA A 96 -16.90 -0.77 10.78
CA ALA A 96 -16.67 -1.78 11.80
C ALA A 96 -17.15 -1.33 13.19
N LYS A 97 -17.06 -0.03 13.51
CA LYS A 97 -17.62 0.54 14.75
C LYS A 97 -19.15 0.61 14.75
N THR A 98 -19.74 0.91 13.60
CA THR A 98 -21.19 1.07 13.44
C THR A 98 -21.68 0.24 12.25
N PRO A 99 -21.72 -1.09 12.39
CA PRO A 99 -22.05 -1.98 11.27
C PRO A 99 -23.49 -1.74 10.84
N THR A 100 -23.67 -1.41 9.56
CA THR A 100 -25.00 -1.23 8.95
C THR A 100 -25.44 -2.45 8.16
N THR A 101 -24.50 -3.37 7.89
CA THR A 101 -24.72 -4.61 7.17
C THR A 101 -24.15 -5.79 7.97
N GLY A 102 -24.74 -6.97 7.78
CA GLY A 102 -24.27 -8.20 8.42
C GLY A 102 -24.02 -9.25 7.36
N THR A 103 -22.86 -9.92 7.44
CA THR A 103 -22.52 -11.06 6.59
C THR A 103 -22.40 -12.29 7.48
N GLY A 104 -23.06 -13.38 7.11
CA GLY A 104 -23.01 -14.62 7.87
C GLY A 104 -23.93 -15.69 7.29
N VAL A 105 -23.84 -16.86 7.88
CA VAL A 105 -24.77 -17.96 7.64
C VAL A 105 -25.61 -18.18 8.90
N PRO A 106 -26.90 -18.55 8.77
CA PRO A 106 -27.79 -18.70 9.91
C PRO A 106 -27.61 -20.04 10.67
N TRP A 107 -26.61 -20.85 10.34
CA TRP A 107 -26.31 -22.15 10.97
C TRP A 107 -24.96 -22.13 11.67
#